data_AF-A0A143CF39-F1
#
_entry.id   AF-A0A143CF39-F1
#
_cell.length_a   1.000
_cell.length_b   1.000
_cell.length_c   1.000
_cell.angle_alpha   90.00
_cell.angle_beta   90.00
_cell.angle_gamma   90.00
#
_symmetry.space_group_name_H-M   'P 1'
#
loop_
_entity.id
_entity.type
_entity.pdbx_description
1 polymer ?
#
loop_
_entity_poly.entity_id
_entity_poly.type
_entity_poly.pdbx_seq_one_letter_code
_entity_poly.pdbx_strand_id
1 'polypeptide(L)'
;MLLSAGTLTAAAPGAHADGARTETPVRSTSPVTAVTESMVRVKVPLPESAGPRPAACDWLSYLRYRSAAGPAASADADRILIAQPGILEGAGAFDSVARNTVARAAEQGRHIEFWALDRRSNCLEDRTGIASGDQHTAVDYYYRGKQVDGRTFAGFTGNAQLGWMAKLGIEQTVRDQYDLLTAELPSPAQRKQKVLCGGHSLGGVITGYFAAADFDGNRATTADAGYNQCAGYFALDTTVSTSLADLSGSIPGDTNLPDIGLGHGVVQAGLDSGVLPRSLSAPVLLNPETMTLLGIAGLGALDDLEGEADLLRYLPSNLNIEATNRFLFAKDTAAFLSGKPGVKDFRLTNGAVLGALLDDNSVPLAFLQTSVGFFDGGPVADKSFPVANGGDRQAGPYGTAYKAIPARPQGPLYTWRNYDRVGDPDDPGYRSADGTPFTGAGEEVTDIRQLARSLAEQPLDFTEQYFPTKLVTDIQLATSPQVKKLVVHPDGLKANPVLTVLAGEGLLAGRVPAELHPVVADGYQHLDVLTAAPVQNNGRPEPVSTSLAGFARSPR
;
A
#
# COMPACT_ATOMS: atom_id res chain seq x y z
N MET A 1 -59.38 -25.27 -24.60
CA MET A 1 -59.85 -24.86 -23.26
C MET A 1 -59.32 -25.89 -22.27
N LEU A 2 -58.47 -25.62 -21.29
CA LEU A 2 -58.05 -24.38 -20.61
C LEU A 2 -56.51 -24.27 -20.58
N LEU A 3 -56.01 -23.02 -20.61
CA LEU A 3 -54.61 -22.68 -20.36
C LEU A 3 -54.29 -22.78 -18.86
N SER A 4 -53.18 -23.43 -18.52
CA SER A 4 -52.56 -23.35 -17.19
C SER A 4 -51.55 -22.21 -17.19
N ALA A 5 -51.90 -21.09 -16.54
CA ALA A 5 -50.98 -19.99 -16.30
C ALA A 5 -50.09 -20.32 -15.08
N GLY A 6 -48.82 -20.59 -15.33
CA GLY A 6 -47.80 -20.66 -14.29
C GLY A 6 -47.39 -19.24 -13.87
N THR A 7 -47.64 -18.90 -12.61
CA THR A 7 -47.12 -17.68 -12.00
C THR A 7 -45.62 -17.84 -11.76
N LEU A 8 -44.81 -17.20 -12.60
CA LEU A 8 -43.41 -16.88 -12.32
C LEU A 8 -43.37 -15.80 -11.23
N THR A 9 -43.04 -16.20 -9.99
CA THR A 9 -42.65 -15.25 -8.96
C THR A 9 -41.28 -14.68 -9.32
N ALA A 10 -41.27 -13.40 -9.69
CA ALA A 10 -40.05 -12.61 -9.87
C ALA A 10 -39.28 -12.57 -8.55
N ALA A 11 -38.01 -13.00 -8.59
CA ALA A 11 -37.07 -12.80 -7.49
C ALA A 11 -36.75 -11.30 -7.37
N ALA A 12 -36.97 -10.74 -6.19
CA ALA A 12 -36.57 -9.37 -5.87
C ALA A 12 -35.02 -9.26 -5.86
N PRO A 13 -34.42 -8.23 -6.47
CA PRO A 13 -32.98 -7.98 -6.35
C PRO A 13 -32.72 -7.21 -5.06
N GLY A 14 -31.91 -7.76 -4.15
CA GLY A 14 -31.37 -6.96 -3.03
C GLY A 14 -31.11 -7.65 -1.69
N ALA A 15 -31.30 -8.96 -1.55
CA ALA A 15 -30.93 -9.66 -0.32
C ALA A 15 -29.62 -10.43 -0.52
N HIS A 16 -28.50 -9.90 -0.01
CA HIS A 16 -27.38 -10.77 0.32
C HIS A 16 -27.88 -11.83 1.31
N ALA A 17 -27.55 -13.10 1.07
CA ALA A 17 -27.85 -14.14 2.06
C ALA A 17 -27.16 -13.78 3.40
N ASP A 18 -27.85 -13.99 4.52
CA ASP A 18 -27.28 -13.81 5.85
C ASP A 18 -25.92 -14.52 5.94
N GLY A 19 -24.87 -13.77 6.30
CA GLY A 19 -23.51 -14.31 6.44
C GLY A 19 -22.64 -14.33 5.16
N ALA A 20 -23.06 -13.71 4.06
CA ALA A 20 -22.24 -13.54 2.85
C ALA A 20 -21.50 -12.18 2.78
N ARG A 21 -21.84 -11.23 3.65
CA ARG A 21 -21.22 -9.91 3.76
C ARG A 21 -21.15 -9.48 5.22
N THR A 22 -20.05 -8.87 5.63
CA THR A 22 -19.91 -8.22 6.94
C THR A 22 -19.31 -6.83 6.78
N GLU A 23 -19.73 -5.88 7.60
CA GLU A 23 -19.18 -4.53 7.64
C GLU A 23 -18.96 -4.16 9.11
N THR A 24 -17.70 -3.88 9.46
CA THR A 24 -17.29 -3.59 10.84
C THR A 24 -16.72 -2.18 10.88
N PRO A 25 -17.28 -1.26 11.70
CA PRO A 25 -16.71 0.08 11.87
C PRO A 25 -15.26 0.01 12.35
N VAL A 26 -14.40 0.85 11.78
CA VAL A 26 -13.01 0.99 12.23
C VAL A 26 -12.95 2.13 13.24
N ARG A 27 -12.34 1.86 14.40
CA ARG A 27 -11.97 2.91 15.35
C ARG A 27 -10.67 3.53 14.88
N SER A 28 -10.66 4.85 14.73
CA SER A 28 -9.48 5.58 14.29
C SER A 28 -9.30 6.86 15.09
N THR A 29 -8.06 7.22 15.37
CA THR A 29 -7.65 8.49 15.98
C THR A 29 -7.51 9.64 14.97
N SER A 30 -7.93 9.43 13.72
CA SER A 30 -7.85 10.42 12.64
C SER A 30 -8.39 11.80 13.06
N PRO A 31 -7.68 12.89 12.73
CA PRO A 31 -8.23 14.23 12.89
C PRO A 31 -9.36 14.52 11.88
N VAL A 32 -9.49 13.74 10.81
CA VAL A 32 -10.51 13.91 9.76
C VAL A 32 -11.81 13.21 10.18
N THR A 33 -12.58 13.87 11.04
CA THR A 33 -13.82 13.33 11.64
C THR A 33 -15.04 13.37 10.70
N ALA A 34 -14.97 14.10 9.59
CA ALA A 34 -16.02 14.14 8.57
C ALA A 34 -16.12 12.85 7.74
N VAL A 35 -15.25 11.86 8.00
CA VAL A 35 -15.17 10.58 7.29
C VAL A 35 -15.42 9.44 8.26
N THR A 36 -16.33 8.54 7.89
CA THR A 36 -16.55 7.25 8.55
C THR A 36 -15.77 6.17 7.82
N GLU A 37 -15.15 5.27 8.58
CA GLU A 37 -14.39 4.14 8.06
C GLU A 37 -14.97 2.82 8.56
N SER A 38 -14.99 1.81 7.68
CA SER A 38 -15.38 0.44 8.00
C SER A 38 -14.60 -0.58 7.17
N MET A 39 -14.26 -1.72 7.76
CA MET A 39 -13.80 -2.89 7.02
C MET A 39 -15.00 -3.67 6.51
N VAL A 40 -15.11 -3.81 5.19
CA VAL A 40 -16.13 -4.64 4.55
C VAL A 40 -15.49 -5.94 4.09
N ARG A 41 -16.20 -7.05 4.30
CA ARG A 41 -15.80 -8.38 3.80
C ARG A 41 -16.95 -9.03 3.07
N VAL A 42 -16.67 -9.60 1.90
CA VAL A 42 -17.63 -10.29 1.04
C VAL A 42 -17.15 -11.71 0.79
N LYS A 43 -18.03 -12.69 0.97
CA LYS A 43 -17.69 -14.10 0.77
C LYS A 43 -17.71 -14.42 -0.73
N VAL A 44 -16.52 -14.55 -1.30
CA VAL A 44 -16.29 -14.93 -2.71
C VAL A 44 -15.24 -16.04 -2.72
N PRO A 45 -15.66 -17.32 -2.57
CA PRO A 45 -14.73 -18.44 -2.47
C PRO A 45 -13.93 -18.64 -3.74
N LEU A 46 -12.66 -19.02 -3.60
CA LEU A 46 -11.89 -19.51 -4.74
C LEU A 46 -12.47 -20.86 -5.22
N PRO A 47 -12.31 -21.21 -6.52
CA PRO A 47 -12.70 -22.53 -7.00
C PRO A 47 -11.93 -23.65 -6.26
N GLU A 48 -12.48 -24.86 -6.25
CA GLU A 48 -11.82 -26.03 -5.65
C GLU A 48 -10.44 -26.31 -6.27
N SER A 49 -10.24 -25.94 -7.53
CA SER A 49 -8.97 -26.05 -8.26
C SER A 49 -7.83 -25.21 -7.66
N ALA A 50 -8.12 -24.23 -6.81
CA ALA A 50 -7.11 -23.50 -6.04
C ALA A 50 -6.47 -24.38 -4.94
N GLY A 51 -7.09 -25.49 -4.58
CA GLY A 51 -6.60 -26.41 -3.56
C GLY A 51 -6.87 -25.95 -2.11
N PRO A 52 -6.33 -26.69 -1.12
CA PRO A 52 -6.52 -26.41 0.29
C PRO A 52 -5.96 -25.04 0.70
N ARG A 53 -6.72 -24.31 1.51
CA ARG A 53 -6.42 -22.95 1.97
C ARG A 53 -7.18 -22.62 3.26
N PRO A 54 -6.79 -21.60 4.03
CA PRO A 54 -7.57 -21.13 5.17
C PRO A 54 -8.95 -20.61 4.73
N ALA A 55 -9.99 -20.89 5.52
CA ALA A 55 -11.36 -20.45 5.23
C ALA A 55 -11.50 -18.91 5.20
N ALA A 56 -10.62 -18.18 5.88
CA ALA A 56 -10.56 -16.72 5.81
C ALA A 56 -10.24 -16.21 4.40
N CYS A 57 -9.53 -16.99 3.59
CA CYS A 57 -9.10 -16.64 2.24
C CYS A 57 -10.19 -16.83 1.17
N ASP A 58 -11.37 -17.32 1.56
CA ASP A 58 -12.59 -17.31 0.73
C ASP A 58 -13.39 -16.01 0.85
N TRP A 59 -12.82 -15.02 1.54
CA TRP A 59 -13.38 -13.69 1.68
C TRP A 59 -12.49 -12.67 0.96
N LEU A 60 -13.14 -11.73 0.30
CA LEU A 60 -12.52 -10.51 -0.19
C LEU A 60 -12.80 -9.39 0.81
N SER A 61 -11.84 -8.51 1.03
CA SER A 61 -11.94 -7.42 1.99
C SER A 61 -11.59 -6.09 1.35
N TYR A 62 -12.14 -5.02 1.88
CA TYR A 62 -11.73 -3.65 1.55
C TYR A 62 -11.99 -2.70 2.71
N LEU A 63 -11.19 -1.63 2.81
CA LEU A 63 -11.49 -0.51 3.67
C LEU A 63 -12.40 0.46 2.94
N ARG A 64 -13.55 0.76 3.53
CA ARG A 64 -14.55 1.68 3.01
C ARG A 64 -14.48 2.99 3.78
N TYR A 65 -14.16 4.07 3.07
CA TYR A 65 -14.19 5.43 3.57
C TYR A 65 -15.36 6.17 2.93
N ARG A 66 -16.24 6.75 3.74
CA ARG A 66 -17.40 7.52 3.25
C ARG A 66 -17.59 8.79 4.05
N SER A 67 -18.20 9.81 3.44
CA SER A 67 -18.61 11.01 4.17
C SER A 67 -19.57 10.62 5.30
N ALA A 68 -19.35 11.15 6.50
CA ALA A 68 -20.21 10.90 7.65
C ALA A 68 -21.64 11.42 7.43
N ALA A 69 -21.79 12.51 6.66
CA ALA A 69 -23.07 13.07 6.22
C ALA A 69 -23.60 12.43 4.92
N GLY A 70 -22.82 11.54 4.30
CA GLY A 70 -23.19 10.83 3.08
C GLY A 70 -24.13 9.65 3.32
N PRO A 71 -24.67 9.07 2.24
CA PRO A 71 -25.56 7.92 2.35
C PRO A 71 -24.85 6.71 2.97
N ALA A 72 -25.64 5.86 3.64
CA ALA A 72 -25.12 4.61 4.21
C ALA A 72 -24.95 3.51 3.16
N ALA A 73 -25.76 3.51 2.09
CA ALA A 73 -25.65 2.56 1.00
C ALA A 73 -24.74 3.09 -0.11
N SER A 74 -23.75 2.31 -0.52
CA SER A 74 -22.81 2.71 -1.57
C SER A 74 -23.47 2.98 -2.91
N ALA A 75 -24.56 2.27 -3.22
CA ALA A 75 -25.33 2.51 -4.43
C ALA A 75 -25.90 3.94 -4.53
N ASP A 76 -26.05 4.63 -3.40
CA ASP A 76 -26.57 6.00 -3.31
C ASP A 76 -25.45 7.06 -3.30
N ALA A 77 -24.19 6.68 -3.13
CA ALA A 77 -23.05 7.60 -3.20
C ALA A 77 -22.94 8.24 -4.60
N ASP A 78 -22.40 9.46 -4.67
CA ASP A 78 -22.22 10.18 -5.93
C ASP A 78 -21.21 9.47 -6.84
N ARG A 79 -20.12 8.97 -6.25
CA ARG A 79 -19.06 8.20 -6.89
C ARG A 79 -18.43 7.23 -5.89
N ILE A 80 -17.79 6.20 -6.42
CA ILE A 80 -16.99 5.25 -5.66
C ILE A 80 -15.63 5.15 -6.34
N LEU A 81 -14.57 5.52 -5.65
CA LEU A 81 -13.20 5.28 -6.08
C LEU A 81 -12.79 3.92 -5.52
N ILE A 82 -12.34 2.99 -6.37
CA ILE A 82 -11.83 1.69 -5.95
C ILE A 82 -10.35 1.60 -6.31
N ALA A 83 -9.51 1.37 -5.30
CA ALA A 83 -8.06 1.45 -5.40
C ALA A 83 -7.40 0.09 -5.15
N GLN A 84 -6.52 -0.31 -6.07
CA GLN A 84 -5.61 -1.45 -5.92
C GLN A 84 -4.28 -0.98 -5.29
N PRO A 85 -3.74 -1.73 -4.32
CA PRO A 85 -2.43 -1.42 -3.74
C PRO A 85 -1.26 -1.76 -4.66
N GLY A 86 -0.12 -1.12 -4.38
CA GLY A 86 1.19 -1.34 -4.99
C GLY A 86 1.84 -2.66 -4.60
N ILE A 87 3.14 -2.83 -4.91
CA ILE A 87 3.90 -4.03 -4.53
C ILE A 87 4.17 -4.02 -3.03
N LEU A 88 3.87 -5.12 -2.34
CA LEU A 88 4.05 -5.28 -0.89
C LEU A 88 3.28 -4.25 -0.05
N GLU A 89 2.26 -3.64 -0.62
CA GLU A 89 1.39 -2.64 0.00
C GLU A 89 0.01 -3.27 0.28
N GLY A 90 -0.64 -2.84 1.35
CA GLY A 90 -1.99 -3.25 1.70
C GLY A 90 -2.99 -2.08 1.74
N ALA A 91 -4.26 -2.41 2.01
CA ALA A 91 -5.35 -1.43 2.00
C ALA A 91 -5.18 -0.28 3.01
N GLY A 92 -4.50 -0.55 4.13
CA GLY A 92 -4.25 0.43 5.19
C GLY A 92 -3.45 1.63 4.73
N ALA A 93 -2.55 1.46 3.75
CA ALA A 93 -1.70 2.54 3.22
C ALA A 93 -2.51 3.71 2.62
N PHE A 94 -3.73 3.45 2.16
CA PHE A 94 -4.61 4.46 1.56
C PHE A 94 -5.32 5.37 2.58
N ASP A 95 -5.14 5.19 3.88
CA ASP A 95 -5.89 5.90 4.93
C ASP A 95 -5.90 7.43 4.75
N SER A 96 -4.74 8.07 4.61
CA SER A 96 -4.66 9.53 4.45
C SER A 96 -5.33 10.00 3.15
N VAL A 97 -4.92 9.48 1.98
CA VAL A 97 -5.49 9.87 0.68
C VAL A 97 -7.00 9.60 0.59
N ALA A 98 -7.48 8.49 1.14
CA ALA A 98 -8.90 8.16 1.12
C ALA A 98 -9.72 9.15 1.95
N ARG A 99 -9.29 9.45 3.18
CA ARG A 99 -9.96 10.42 4.06
C ARG A 99 -9.91 11.82 3.49
N ASN A 100 -8.75 12.26 3.01
CA ASN A 100 -8.57 13.58 2.43
C ASN A 100 -9.43 13.76 1.17
N THR A 101 -9.51 12.73 0.31
CA THR A 101 -10.33 12.74 -0.91
C THR A 101 -11.82 12.83 -0.58
N VAL A 102 -12.31 12.00 0.35
CA VAL A 102 -13.71 11.98 0.77
C VAL A 102 -14.10 13.28 1.46
N ALA A 103 -13.27 13.78 2.38
CA ALA A 103 -13.51 15.04 3.08
C ALA A 103 -13.58 16.22 2.10
N ARG A 104 -12.63 16.30 1.16
CA ARG A 104 -12.59 17.36 0.15
C ARG A 104 -13.81 17.33 -0.78
N ALA A 105 -14.27 16.15 -1.19
CA ALA A 105 -15.50 16.04 -1.97
C ALA A 105 -16.73 16.51 -1.16
N ALA A 106 -16.78 16.17 0.13
CA ALA A 106 -17.87 16.58 1.01
C ALA A 106 -17.92 18.10 1.22
N GLU A 107 -16.77 18.77 1.33
CA GLU A 107 -16.66 20.24 1.36
C GLU A 107 -17.25 20.90 0.10
N GLN A 108 -17.31 20.17 -1.02
CA GLN A 108 -17.89 20.60 -2.29
C GLN A 108 -19.35 20.14 -2.47
N GLY A 109 -19.99 19.64 -1.39
CA GLY A 109 -21.37 19.16 -1.42
C GLY A 109 -21.55 17.83 -2.15
N ARG A 110 -20.51 17.00 -2.22
CA ARG A 110 -20.57 15.65 -2.82
C ARG A 110 -20.21 14.56 -1.83
N HIS A 111 -20.98 13.50 -1.83
CA HIS A 111 -20.79 12.36 -0.94
C HIS A 111 -20.29 11.16 -1.75
N ILE A 112 -18.97 11.06 -1.86
CA ILE A 112 -18.28 9.95 -2.51
C ILE A 112 -17.83 8.91 -1.48
N GLU A 113 -17.44 7.74 -1.99
CA GLU A 113 -16.72 6.72 -1.23
C GLU A 113 -15.35 6.45 -1.84
N PHE A 114 -14.42 6.01 -0.99
CA PHE A 114 -13.14 5.44 -1.39
C PHE A 114 -13.04 4.03 -0.82
N TRP A 115 -12.73 3.05 -1.67
CA TRP A 115 -12.59 1.64 -1.35
C TRP A 115 -11.15 1.22 -1.61
N ALA A 116 -10.37 1.02 -0.56
CA ALA A 116 -9.02 0.48 -0.67
C ALA A 116 -9.11 -1.05 -0.61
N LEU A 117 -8.80 -1.72 -1.72
CA LEU A 117 -8.87 -3.17 -1.82
C LEU A 117 -7.75 -3.84 -1.06
N ASP A 118 -8.09 -4.94 -0.41
CA ASP A 118 -7.14 -5.82 0.25
C ASP A 118 -6.91 -7.04 -0.64
N ARG A 119 -5.65 -7.39 -0.91
CA ARG A 119 -5.37 -8.56 -1.74
C ARG A 119 -5.75 -9.82 -0.98
N ARG A 120 -6.29 -10.80 -1.70
CA ARG A 120 -6.81 -12.04 -1.09
C ARG A 120 -5.78 -12.75 -0.20
N SER A 121 -4.50 -12.68 -0.53
CA SER A 121 -3.38 -13.21 0.26
C SER A 121 -3.32 -12.67 1.70
N ASN A 122 -3.80 -11.46 1.93
CA ASN A 122 -3.74 -10.79 3.23
C ASN A 122 -4.64 -11.45 4.29
N CYS A 123 -5.53 -12.36 3.87
CA CYS A 123 -6.22 -13.29 4.76
C CYS A 123 -5.28 -14.13 5.67
N LEU A 124 -3.99 -14.24 5.31
CA LEU A 124 -2.96 -14.97 6.05
C LEU A 124 -2.34 -14.13 7.17
N GLU A 125 -2.56 -12.82 7.20
CA GLU A 125 -1.92 -11.93 8.17
C GLU A 125 -2.60 -12.00 9.53
N ASP A 126 -1.78 -12.26 10.56
CA ASP A 126 -2.22 -12.18 11.95
C ASP A 126 -1.91 -10.80 12.52
N ARG A 127 -2.93 -9.94 12.57
CA ARG A 127 -2.85 -8.60 13.17
C ARG A 127 -3.19 -8.58 14.66
N THR A 128 -3.40 -9.72 15.31
CA THR A 128 -3.89 -9.78 16.70
C THR A 128 -2.95 -9.07 17.69
N GLY A 129 -1.63 -9.23 17.53
CA GLY A 129 -0.65 -8.54 18.37
C GLY A 129 -0.72 -7.03 18.22
N ILE A 130 -0.77 -6.53 16.98
CA ILE A 130 -0.92 -5.09 16.69
C ILE A 130 -2.25 -4.54 17.22
N ALA A 131 -3.34 -5.28 17.02
CA ALA A 131 -4.69 -4.89 17.44
C ALA A 131 -4.87 -4.78 18.96
N SER A 132 -3.90 -5.25 19.76
CA SER A 132 -3.88 -5.02 21.20
C SER A 132 -3.71 -3.55 21.59
N GLY A 133 -3.19 -2.72 20.68
CA GLY A 133 -2.93 -1.30 20.93
C GLY A 133 -1.71 -1.02 21.81
N ASP A 134 -0.94 -2.04 22.19
CA ASP A 134 0.23 -1.92 23.07
C ASP A 134 1.48 -2.53 22.41
N GLN A 135 2.54 -1.73 22.30
CA GLN A 135 3.76 -2.09 21.58
C GLN A 135 4.45 -3.32 22.21
N HIS A 136 4.53 -3.40 23.54
CA HIS A 136 5.17 -4.53 24.22
C HIS A 136 4.32 -5.80 24.12
N THR A 137 2.99 -5.68 24.23
CA THR A 137 2.06 -6.79 24.01
C THR A 137 2.15 -7.34 22.60
N ALA A 138 2.29 -6.48 21.58
CA ALA A 138 2.53 -6.93 20.22
C ALA A 138 3.83 -7.74 20.11
N VAL A 139 4.95 -7.23 20.64
CA VAL A 139 6.23 -7.96 20.65
C VAL A 139 6.09 -9.30 21.40
N ASP A 140 5.46 -9.30 22.57
CA ASP A 140 5.26 -10.52 23.35
C ASP A 140 4.39 -11.56 22.63
N TYR A 141 3.36 -11.11 21.90
CA TYR A 141 2.49 -11.97 21.10
C TYR A 141 3.26 -12.66 19.98
N TYR A 142 3.98 -11.87 19.16
CA TYR A 142 4.69 -12.39 17.99
C TYR A 142 5.95 -13.18 18.32
N TYR A 143 6.62 -12.85 19.44
CA TYR A 143 7.96 -13.39 19.72
C TYR A 143 8.09 -14.17 21.03
N ARG A 144 7.13 -14.07 21.95
CA ARG A 144 7.24 -14.68 23.30
C ARG A 144 6.05 -15.55 23.69
N GLY A 145 5.14 -15.81 22.76
CA GLY A 145 4.01 -16.72 22.99
C GLY A 145 2.95 -16.16 23.95
N LYS A 146 2.91 -14.85 24.17
CA LYS A 146 1.83 -14.22 24.95
C LYS A 146 0.51 -14.43 24.23
N GLN A 147 -0.52 -14.72 25.01
CA GLN A 147 -1.88 -14.79 24.50
C GLN A 147 -2.51 -13.39 24.47
N VAL A 148 -3.15 -13.07 23.35
CA VAL A 148 -3.96 -11.85 23.18
C VAL A 148 -5.32 -12.28 22.66
N ASP A 149 -6.39 -11.86 23.33
CA ASP A 149 -7.78 -12.24 23.01
C ASP A 149 -7.99 -13.76 22.81
N GLY A 150 -7.33 -14.57 23.64
CA GLY A 150 -7.41 -16.03 23.59
C GLY A 150 -6.67 -16.68 22.40
N ARG A 151 -5.94 -15.90 21.60
CA ARG A 151 -5.10 -16.39 20.51
C ARG A 151 -3.63 -16.43 20.91
N THR A 152 -2.90 -17.35 20.30
CA THR A 152 -1.42 -17.41 20.35
C THR A 152 -0.93 -17.32 18.92
N PHE A 153 0.13 -16.56 18.68
CA PHE A 153 0.70 -16.45 17.34
C PHE A 153 1.15 -17.82 16.83
N ALA A 154 0.67 -18.21 15.64
CA ALA A 154 0.97 -19.51 15.04
C ALA A 154 2.33 -19.55 14.32
N GLY A 155 3.05 -18.41 14.29
CA GLY A 155 4.24 -18.21 13.48
C GLY A 155 3.91 -17.66 12.09
N PHE A 156 4.93 -17.16 11.40
CA PHE A 156 4.82 -16.72 10.00
C PHE A 156 4.66 -17.92 9.07
N THR A 157 3.78 -17.80 8.07
CA THR A 157 3.42 -18.90 7.17
C THR A 157 4.56 -19.17 6.19
N GLY A 158 5.07 -20.41 6.16
CA GLY A 158 6.14 -20.81 5.25
C GLY A 158 5.64 -21.22 3.87
N ASN A 159 6.53 -21.17 2.85
CA ASN A 159 6.19 -21.47 1.44
C ASN A 159 5.43 -22.80 1.24
N ALA A 160 5.71 -23.83 2.05
CA ALA A 160 5.05 -25.13 1.99
C ALA A 160 3.53 -25.07 2.24
N GLN A 161 3.06 -24.09 3.02
CA GLN A 161 1.65 -23.88 3.35
C GLN A 161 0.95 -22.95 2.33
N LEU A 162 1.68 -22.36 1.39
CA LEU A 162 1.19 -21.38 0.42
C LEU A 162 0.80 -21.99 -0.93
N GLY A 163 0.59 -23.31 -1.01
CA GLY A 163 0.35 -24.03 -2.28
C GLY A 163 -0.73 -23.38 -3.17
N TRP A 164 -1.82 -22.93 -2.56
CA TRP A 164 -2.94 -22.28 -3.25
C TRP A 164 -2.56 -20.90 -3.86
N MET A 165 -1.56 -20.21 -3.31
CA MET A 165 -1.08 -18.92 -3.84
C MET A 165 -0.41 -19.05 -5.22
N ALA A 166 -0.02 -20.25 -5.64
CA ALA A 166 0.43 -20.51 -7.00
C ALA A 166 -0.67 -20.25 -8.05
N LYS A 167 -1.92 -19.97 -7.64
CA LYS A 167 -3.04 -19.58 -8.50
C LYS A 167 -3.39 -18.09 -8.42
N LEU A 168 -2.80 -17.33 -7.48
CA LEU A 168 -3.05 -15.90 -7.31
C LEU A 168 -2.22 -15.05 -8.27
N GLY A 169 -2.53 -15.16 -9.56
CA GLY A 169 -1.95 -14.34 -10.62
C GLY A 169 -2.77 -13.10 -10.95
N ILE A 170 -2.41 -12.43 -12.05
CA ILE A 170 -3.13 -11.24 -12.52
C ILE A 170 -4.60 -11.54 -12.84
N GLU A 171 -4.89 -12.70 -13.43
CA GLU A 171 -6.26 -13.14 -13.74
C GLU A 171 -7.13 -13.24 -12.49
N GLN A 172 -6.63 -13.87 -11.42
CA GLN A 172 -7.37 -13.98 -10.16
C GLN A 172 -7.50 -12.61 -9.47
N THR A 173 -6.47 -11.77 -9.52
CA THR A 173 -6.47 -10.46 -8.88
C THR A 173 -7.55 -9.54 -9.47
N VAL A 174 -7.67 -9.48 -10.81
CA VAL A 174 -8.72 -8.66 -11.45
C VAL A 174 -10.10 -9.32 -11.36
N ARG A 175 -10.16 -10.66 -11.30
CA ARG A 175 -11.40 -11.41 -11.02
C ARG A 175 -11.95 -11.07 -9.64
N ASP A 176 -11.10 -11.04 -8.62
CA ASP A 176 -11.49 -10.71 -7.25
C ASP A 176 -12.10 -9.30 -7.19
N GLN A 177 -11.49 -8.32 -7.87
CA GLN A 177 -12.08 -6.98 -8.00
C GLN A 177 -13.45 -7.00 -8.70
N TYR A 178 -13.59 -7.74 -9.80
CA TYR A 178 -14.86 -7.86 -10.53
C TYR A 178 -15.97 -8.51 -9.68
N ASP A 179 -15.67 -9.62 -9.03
CA ASP A 179 -16.62 -10.37 -8.20
C ASP A 179 -17.03 -9.55 -6.96
N LEU A 180 -16.10 -8.80 -6.35
CA LEU A 180 -16.40 -7.85 -5.28
C LEU A 180 -17.30 -6.72 -5.76
N LEU A 181 -16.98 -6.09 -6.90
CA LEU A 181 -17.78 -5.00 -7.46
C LEU A 181 -19.20 -5.46 -7.84
N THR A 182 -19.33 -6.66 -8.41
CA THR A 182 -20.64 -7.21 -8.80
C THR A 182 -21.47 -7.64 -7.59
N ALA A 183 -20.83 -8.07 -6.50
CA ALA A 183 -21.51 -8.33 -5.24
C ALA A 183 -22.01 -7.02 -4.60
N GLU A 184 -21.15 -6.02 -4.43
CA GLU A 184 -21.51 -4.78 -3.73
C GLU A 184 -22.41 -3.85 -4.56
N LEU A 185 -22.24 -3.85 -5.88
CA LEU A 185 -22.99 -3.01 -6.83
C LEU A 185 -23.52 -3.85 -7.99
N PRO A 186 -24.60 -4.62 -7.83
CA PRO A 186 -25.04 -5.60 -8.83
C PRO A 186 -25.39 -5.02 -10.21
N SER A 187 -25.83 -3.76 -10.27
CA SER A 187 -26.22 -3.11 -11.54
C SER A 187 -25.00 -2.69 -12.38
N PRO A 188 -24.79 -3.28 -13.58
CA PRO A 188 -23.70 -2.88 -14.47
C PRO A 188 -23.79 -1.41 -14.88
N ALA A 189 -25.01 -0.90 -15.08
CA ALA A 189 -25.24 0.50 -15.43
C ALA A 189 -24.78 1.46 -14.31
N GLN A 190 -25.03 1.10 -13.04
CA GLN A 190 -24.54 1.90 -11.92
C GLN A 190 -23.02 1.85 -11.82
N ARG A 191 -22.41 0.68 -11.98
CA ARG A 191 -20.94 0.54 -11.99
C ARG A 191 -20.31 1.42 -13.07
N LYS A 192 -20.80 1.31 -14.31
CA LYS A 192 -20.35 2.12 -15.45
C LYS A 192 -20.53 3.63 -15.25
N GLN A 193 -21.51 4.04 -14.45
CA GLN A 193 -21.79 5.45 -14.20
C GLN A 193 -20.99 6.03 -13.03
N LYS A 194 -20.73 5.24 -11.98
CA LYS A 194 -20.29 5.75 -10.67
C LYS A 194 -18.89 5.33 -10.25
N VAL A 195 -18.40 4.19 -10.71
CA VAL A 195 -17.16 3.60 -10.21
C VAL A 195 -15.97 4.18 -10.96
N LEU A 196 -14.96 4.65 -10.24
CA LEU A 196 -13.67 5.07 -10.78
C LEU A 196 -12.63 4.07 -10.28
N CYS A 197 -11.95 3.40 -11.20
CA CYS A 197 -11.05 2.30 -10.87
C CYS A 197 -9.60 2.75 -10.98
N GLY A 198 -8.78 2.44 -10.00
CA GLY A 198 -7.40 2.90 -10.02
C GLY A 198 -6.53 2.21 -9.00
N GLY A 199 -5.37 2.79 -8.75
CA GLY A 199 -4.48 2.28 -7.72
C GLY A 199 -3.13 2.98 -7.71
N HIS A 200 -2.32 2.57 -6.74
CA HIS A 200 -0.98 3.07 -6.52
C HIS A 200 0.05 2.12 -7.11
N SER A 201 1.08 2.64 -7.79
CA SER A 201 2.19 1.85 -8.29
C SER A 201 1.71 0.68 -9.17
N LEU A 202 1.90 -0.58 -8.75
CA LEU A 202 1.35 -1.77 -9.40
C LEU A 202 -0.18 -1.72 -9.57
N GLY A 203 -0.91 -1.05 -8.69
CA GLY A 203 -2.35 -0.88 -8.77
C GLY A 203 -2.83 -0.21 -10.06
N GLY A 204 -2.03 0.69 -10.66
CA GLY A 204 -2.31 1.24 -11.98
C GLY A 204 -2.19 0.20 -13.10
N VAL A 205 -1.20 -0.70 -12.99
CA VAL A 205 -1.02 -1.81 -13.92
C VAL A 205 -2.16 -2.83 -13.78
N ILE A 206 -2.54 -3.18 -12.54
CA ILE A 206 -3.70 -4.06 -12.27
C ILE A 206 -4.98 -3.42 -12.85
N THR A 207 -5.14 -2.11 -12.71
CA THR A 207 -6.26 -1.36 -13.32
C THR A 207 -6.26 -1.47 -14.83
N GLY A 208 -5.10 -1.42 -15.48
CA GLY A 208 -4.99 -1.61 -16.93
C GLY A 208 -5.40 -3.02 -17.38
N TYR A 209 -4.99 -4.06 -16.64
CA TYR A 209 -5.47 -5.42 -16.88
C TYR A 209 -6.97 -5.55 -16.65
N PHE A 210 -7.49 -4.96 -15.57
CA PHE A 210 -8.92 -4.94 -15.29
C PHE A 210 -9.67 -4.30 -16.46
N ALA A 211 -9.27 -3.10 -16.90
CA ALA A 211 -9.88 -2.38 -18.02
C ALA A 211 -9.94 -3.19 -19.32
N ALA A 212 -8.90 -3.99 -19.60
CA ALA A 212 -8.80 -4.80 -20.80
C ALA A 212 -9.40 -6.21 -20.67
N ALA A 213 -9.87 -6.60 -19.48
CA ALA A 213 -10.39 -7.92 -19.20
C ALA A 213 -11.81 -8.15 -19.72
N ASP A 214 -12.10 -9.43 -19.93
CA ASP A 214 -13.42 -10.00 -20.18
C ASP A 214 -13.63 -11.12 -19.16
N PHE A 215 -14.78 -11.14 -18.51
CA PHE A 215 -15.02 -11.92 -17.30
C PHE A 215 -15.94 -13.12 -17.54
N ASP A 216 -16.69 -13.16 -18.64
CA ASP A 216 -17.54 -14.28 -19.07
C ASP A 216 -16.92 -15.12 -20.21
N GLY A 217 -15.80 -14.67 -20.79
CA GLY A 217 -15.05 -15.35 -21.84
C GLY A 217 -15.70 -15.24 -23.23
N ASN A 218 -16.74 -14.44 -23.37
CA ASN A 218 -17.51 -14.26 -24.59
C ASN A 218 -17.35 -12.85 -25.15
N ARG A 219 -16.46 -12.73 -26.13
CA ARG A 219 -16.19 -11.46 -26.85
C ARG A 219 -17.40 -10.80 -27.52
N ALA A 220 -18.52 -11.52 -27.68
CA ALA A 220 -19.75 -10.97 -28.24
C ALA A 220 -20.57 -10.18 -27.20
N THR A 221 -20.33 -10.41 -25.91
CA THR A 221 -20.88 -9.65 -24.80
C THR A 221 -19.82 -8.68 -24.26
N THR A 222 -20.28 -7.56 -23.72
CA THR A 222 -19.38 -6.54 -23.14
C THR A 222 -19.91 -6.02 -21.81
N ALA A 223 -21.01 -6.57 -21.30
CA ALA A 223 -21.64 -6.09 -20.07
C ALA A 223 -20.77 -6.34 -18.84
N ASP A 224 -19.91 -7.36 -18.91
CA ASP A 224 -18.94 -7.79 -17.93
C ASP A 224 -17.53 -7.27 -18.24
N ALA A 225 -17.20 -6.94 -19.49
CA ALA A 225 -15.94 -6.34 -19.89
C ALA A 225 -15.50 -5.22 -18.91
N GLY A 226 -14.23 -5.23 -18.51
CA GLY A 226 -13.76 -4.40 -17.40
C GLY A 226 -13.90 -2.91 -17.65
N TYR A 227 -13.67 -2.44 -18.88
CA TYR A 227 -13.91 -1.05 -19.24
C TYR A 227 -15.38 -0.62 -19.12
N ASN A 228 -16.32 -1.56 -19.10
CA ASN A 228 -17.74 -1.32 -18.84
C ASN A 228 -18.13 -1.41 -17.36
N GLN A 229 -17.18 -1.69 -16.46
CA GLN A 229 -17.41 -1.67 -15.01
C GLN A 229 -17.02 -0.34 -14.36
N CYS A 230 -16.28 0.53 -15.06
CA CYS A 230 -15.79 1.80 -14.53
C CYS A 230 -16.14 2.97 -15.47
N ALA A 231 -16.38 4.14 -14.88
CA ALA A 231 -16.63 5.42 -15.55
C ALA A 231 -15.34 6.18 -15.91
N GLY A 232 -14.22 5.81 -15.29
CA GLY A 232 -12.92 6.48 -15.38
C GLY A 232 -11.86 5.71 -14.63
N TYR A 233 -10.59 6.03 -14.91
CA TYR A 233 -9.44 5.45 -14.24
C TYR A 233 -8.61 6.49 -13.49
N PHE A 234 -7.90 6.07 -12.45
CA PHE A 234 -6.87 6.89 -11.83
C PHE A 234 -5.60 6.09 -11.54
N ALA A 235 -4.46 6.76 -11.58
CA ALA A 235 -3.14 6.18 -11.37
C ALA A 235 -2.36 7.06 -10.40
N LEU A 236 -1.87 6.49 -9.30
CA LEU A 236 -1.06 7.19 -8.30
C LEU A 236 0.38 6.69 -8.38
N ASP A 237 1.29 7.60 -8.70
CA ASP A 237 2.69 7.37 -9.02
C ASP A 237 2.93 6.19 -9.97
N THR A 238 2.17 6.16 -11.07
CA THR A 238 2.17 5.08 -12.08
C THR A 238 1.35 5.51 -13.30
N THR A 239 1.13 4.60 -14.25
CA THR A 239 0.16 4.77 -15.34
C THR A 239 -0.84 3.61 -15.37
N VAL A 240 -1.95 3.82 -16.09
CA VAL A 240 -2.87 2.73 -16.42
C VAL A 240 -2.33 1.99 -17.64
N SER A 241 -1.69 0.85 -17.41
CA SER A 241 -1.06 0.05 -18.47
C SER A 241 -1.15 -1.46 -18.18
N THR A 242 -0.75 -2.30 -19.12
CA THR A 242 -0.59 -3.75 -18.91
C THR A 242 0.89 -4.15 -18.89
N SER A 243 1.75 -3.26 -18.40
CA SER A 243 3.21 -3.40 -18.43
C SER A 243 3.84 -2.86 -17.15
N LEU A 244 4.96 -3.45 -16.72
CA LEU A 244 5.79 -2.91 -15.63
C LEU A 244 6.85 -1.92 -16.11
N ALA A 245 6.81 -1.48 -17.37
CA ALA A 245 7.85 -0.61 -17.93
C ALA A 245 8.06 0.66 -17.10
N ASP A 246 6.98 1.34 -16.73
CA ASP A 246 7.03 2.57 -15.93
C ASP A 246 7.53 2.30 -14.51
N LEU A 247 7.27 1.10 -13.99
CA LEU A 247 7.70 0.63 -12.66
C LEU A 247 9.08 -0.06 -12.70
N SER A 248 9.81 -0.01 -13.82
CA SER A 248 11.07 -0.75 -13.95
C SER A 248 12.10 -0.34 -12.89
N GLY A 249 12.75 -1.28 -12.21
CA GLY A 249 13.70 -0.96 -11.13
C GLY A 249 13.05 -0.49 -9.81
N SER A 250 11.72 -0.59 -9.67
CA SER A 250 11.02 -0.42 -8.39
C SER A 250 11.14 -1.62 -7.45
N ILE A 251 11.39 -2.80 -8.02
CA ILE A 251 11.58 -4.04 -7.26
C ILE A 251 13.09 -4.27 -7.04
N PRO A 252 13.55 -4.45 -5.79
CA PRO A 252 14.93 -4.84 -5.53
C PRO A 252 15.29 -6.17 -6.23
N GLY A 253 16.51 -6.25 -6.77
CA GLY A 253 16.97 -7.41 -7.56
C GLY A 253 17.17 -8.70 -6.75
N ASP A 254 17.10 -8.63 -5.43
CA ASP A 254 17.31 -9.74 -4.47
C ASP A 254 15.99 -10.33 -3.93
N THR A 255 14.84 -9.97 -4.51
CA THR A 255 13.49 -10.39 -4.06
C THR A 255 13.11 -11.86 -4.33
N ASN A 256 14.08 -12.74 -4.57
CA ASN A 256 13.86 -14.15 -4.96
C ASN A 256 12.88 -14.35 -6.12
N LEU A 257 12.71 -13.34 -6.99
CA LEU A 257 11.86 -13.45 -8.16
C LEU A 257 12.38 -14.56 -9.10
N PRO A 258 11.49 -15.42 -9.62
CA PRO A 258 11.89 -16.46 -10.57
C PRO A 258 12.50 -15.89 -11.86
N ASP A 259 13.44 -16.63 -12.46
CA ASP A 259 13.90 -16.34 -13.82
C ASP A 259 12.79 -16.60 -14.84
N ILE A 260 12.18 -15.52 -15.31
CA ILE A 260 11.12 -15.54 -16.33
C ILE A 260 11.62 -15.98 -17.71
N GLY A 261 12.94 -15.97 -17.97
CA GLY A 261 13.53 -16.45 -19.21
C GLY A 261 13.23 -17.92 -19.50
N LEU A 262 12.86 -18.68 -18.46
CA LEU A 262 12.42 -20.08 -18.55
C LEU A 262 11.01 -20.25 -19.15
N GLY A 263 10.23 -19.17 -19.24
CA GLY A 263 8.88 -19.14 -19.77
C GLY A 263 7.79 -19.57 -18.77
N HIS A 264 6.54 -19.18 -19.08
CA HIS A 264 5.39 -19.34 -18.20
C HIS A 264 5.17 -20.77 -17.68
N GLY A 265 5.34 -21.79 -18.53
CA GLY A 265 5.11 -23.18 -18.12
C GLY A 265 6.07 -23.65 -17.01
N VAL A 266 7.35 -23.28 -17.11
CA VAL A 266 8.36 -23.65 -16.11
C VAL A 266 8.15 -22.87 -14.81
N VAL A 267 7.89 -21.55 -14.91
CA VAL A 267 7.58 -20.73 -13.73
C VAL A 267 6.34 -21.27 -13.00
N GLN A 268 5.25 -21.58 -13.72
CA GLN A 268 4.06 -22.16 -13.10
C GLN A 268 4.34 -23.52 -12.44
N ALA A 269 5.12 -24.40 -13.07
CA ALA A 269 5.48 -25.69 -12.47
C ALA A 269 6.36 -25.53 -11.22
N GLY A 270 7.27 -24.55 -11.21
CA GLY A 270 8.08 -24.22 -10.05
C GLY A 270 7.25 -23.67 -8.88
N LEU A 271 6.24 -22.83 -9.18
CA LEU A 271 5.28 -22.35 -8.18
C LEU A 271 4.38 -23.49 -7.69
N ASP A 272 3.86 -24.34 -8.58
CA ASP A 272 2.98 -25.45 -8.19
C ASP A 272 3.73 -26.46 -7.30
N SER A 273 4.97 -26.79 -7.63
CA SER A 273 5.82 -27.69 -6.81
C SER A 273 6.34 -27.04 -5.53
N GLY A 274 6.45 -25.72 -5.47
CA GLY A 274 7.00 -24.97 -4.35
C GLY A 274 8.52 -24.87 -4.36
N VAL A 275 9.16 -25.28 -5.45
CA VAL A 275 10.59 -25.01 -5.71
C VAL A 275 10.82 -23.51 -5.86
N LEU A 276 9.87 -22.80 -6.46
CA LEU A 276 9.85 -21.33 -6.47
C LEU A 276 9.03 -20.80 -5.28
N PRO A 277 9.43 -19.66 -4.69
CA PRO A 277 8.67 -19.02 -3.63
C PRO A 277 7.33 -18.52 -4.17
N ARG A 278 6.24 -18.80 -3.45
CA ARG A 278 4.86 -18.39 -3.81
C ARG A 278 4.48 -17.04 -3.24
N SER A 279 5.28 -16.52 -2.31
CA SER A 279 5.23 -15.16 -1.81
C SER A 279 6.53 -14.43 -2.15
N LEU A 280 6.41 -13.19 -2.61
CA LEU A 280 7.53 -12.30 -2.80
C LEU A 280 8.12 -11.96 -1.43
N SER A 281 9.36 -12.37 -1.18
CA SER A 281 10.06 -12.07 0.06
C SER A 281 11.57 -12.17 -0.14
N ALA A 282 12.31 -11.33 0.56
CA ALA A 282 13.76 -11.40 0.69
C ALA A 282 14.14 -11.88 2.11
N PRO A 283 15.26 -12.61 2.26
CA PRO A 283 15.69 -13.13 3.56
C PRO A 283 15.89 -12.08 4.65
N VAL A 284 16.11 -10.81 4.27
CA VAL A 284 16.26 -9.64 5.13
C VAL A 284 15.44 -8.48 4.53
N LEU A 285 14.99 -7.52 5.34
CA LEU A 285 14.21 -6.32 4.96
C LEU A 285 12.78 -6.58 4.49
N LEU A 286 12.57 -7.52 3.58
CA LEU A 286 11.29 -7.76 2.91
C LEU A 286 10.72 -9.13 3.24
N ASN A 287 10.22 -9.32 4.45
CA ASN A 287 9.54 -10.55 4.83
C ASN A 287 8.44 -10.27 5.88
N PRO A 288 7.57 -11.26 6.15
CA PRO A 288 6.47 -11.09 7.10
C PRO A 288 6.90 -10.58 8.49
N GLU A 289 8.07 -11.00 8.97
CA GLU A 289 8.59 -10.56 10.28
C GLU A 289 8.95 -9.07 10.27
N THR A 290 9.74 -8.61 9.30
CA THR A 290 10.18 -7.21 9.23
C THR A 290 9.04 -6.25 8.91
N MET A 291 8.07 -6.68 8.11
CA MET A 291 6.85 -5.92 7.83
C MET A 291 5.97 -5.75 9.07
N THR A 292 5.85 -6.81 9.89
CA THR A 292 5.14 -6.72 11.18
C THR A 292 5.79 -5.70 12.12
N LEU A 293 7.13 -5.58 12.10
CA LEU A 293 7.84 -4.60 12.93
C LEU A 293 7.48 -3.14 12.61
N LEU A 294 7.10 -2.82 11.36
CA LEU A 294 6.65 -1.47 11.00
C LEU A 294 5.35 -1.11 11.73
N GLY A 295 4.41 -2.04 11.83
CA GLY A 295 3.20 -1.88 12.65
C GLY A 295 3.51 -1.70 14.13
N ILE A 296 4.48 -2.45 14.67
CA ILE A 296 4.92 -2.33 16.08
C ILE A 296 5.59 -0.97 16.35
N ALA A 297 6.41 -0.48 15.42
CA ALA A 297 6.97 0.87 15.49
C ALA A 297 5.87 1.94 15.44
N GLY A 298 4.89 1.77 14.56
CA GLY A 298 3.69 2.61 14.47
C GLY A 298 2.93 2.71 15.79
N LEU A 299 2.72 1.59 16.50
CA LEU A 299 2.07 1.59 17.83
C LEU A 299 2.80 2.48 18.84
N GLY A 300 4.13 2.39 18.92
CA GLY A 300 4.91 3.22 19.83
C GLY A 300 4.82 4.71 19.50
N ALA A 301 4.83 5.06 18.22
CA ALA A 301 4.71 6.45 17.77
C ALA A 301 3.30 7.04 17.99
N LEU A 302 2.25 6.20 17.93
CA LEU A 302 0.88 6.60 18.27
C LEU A 302 0.71 6.85 19.76
N ASP A 303 1.25 5.98 20.61
CA ASP A 303 1.11 6.05 22.06
C ASP A 303 1.92 7.21 22.65
N ASP A 304 3.22 7.29 22.35
CA ASP A 304 4.11 8.33 22.87
C ASP A 304 5.23 8.69 21.87
N LEU A 305 4.91 9.58 20.93
CA LEU A 305 5.84 10.02 19.87
C LEU A 305 7.17 10.60 20.41
N GLU A 306 7.12 11.33 21.54
CA GLU A 306 8.26 12.05 22.10
C GLU A 306 9.00 11.26 23.19
N GLY A 307 8.42 10.17 23.68
CA GLY A 307 9.03 9.28 24.65
C GLY A 307 10.27 8.57 24.09
N GLU A 308 11.29 8.38 24.93
CA GLU A 308 12.48 7.60 24.57
C GLU A 308 12.09 6.14 24.28
N ALA A 309 12.34 5.69 23.06
CA ALA A 309 11.99 4.37 22.60
C ALA A 309 12.82 3.29 23.29
N ASP A 310 12.15 2.27 23.81
CA ASP A 310 12.78 1.05 24.30
C ASP A 310 12.60 -0.15 23.34
N LEU A 311 11.75 -0.01 22.30
CA LEU A 311 11.46 -1.05 21.31
C LEU A 311 12.71 -1.76 20.79
N LEU A 312 13.72 -1.01 20.40
CA LEU A 312 14.96 -1.54 19.82
C LEU A 312 15.71 -2.48 20.79
N ARG A 313 15.60 -2.22 22.10
CA ARG A 313 16.17 -3.07 23.16
C ARG A 313 15.22 -4.20 23.55
N TYR A 314 13.92 -3.97 23.42
CA TYR A 314 12.87 -4.93 23.74
C TYR A 314 12.68 -6.00 22.67
N LEU A 315 12.99 -5.73 21.39
CA LEU A 315 12.92 -6.73 20.32
C LEU A 315 13.90 -7.89 20.55
N PRO A 316 13.54 -9.13 20.17
CA PRO A 316 14.45 -10.26 20.27
C PRO A 316 15.68 -10.06 19.37
N SER A 317 16.80 -10.66 19.79
CA SER A 317 18.00 -10.74 18.94
C SER A 317 17.86 -11.94 18.02
N ASN A 318 17.66 -11.69 16.74
CA ASN A 318 17.77 -12.71 15.69
C ASN A 318 18.43 -12.11 14.45
N LEU A 319 18.88 -12.98 13.54
CA LEU A 319 19.63 -12.56 12.36
C LEU A 319 18.84 -11.61 11.46
N ASN A 320 17.54 -11.85 11.27
CA ASN A 320 16.70 -11.06 10.37
C ASN A 320 16.51 -9.62 10.90
N ILE A 321 16.18 -9.48 12.18
CA ILE A 321 16.03 -8.18 12.85
C ILE A 321 17.35 -7.43 12.90
N GLU A 322 18.44 -8.10 13.25
CA GLU A 322 19.76 -7.48 13.32
C GLU A 322 20.27 -7.03 11.94
N ALA A 323 20.15 -7.88 10.92
CA ALA A 323 20.57 -7.54 9.56
C ALA A 323 19.71 -6.42 8.96
N THR A 324 18.39 -6.43 9.21
CA THR A 324 17.47 -5.38 8.78
C THR A 324 17.84 -4.05 9.42
N ASN A 325 18.02 -4.02 10.75
CA ASN A 325 18.43 -2.80 11.46
C ASN A 325 19.79 -2.28 10.98
N ARG A 326 20.77 -3.16 10.71
CA ARG A 326 22.06 -2.75 10.17
C ARG A 326 21.92 -2.15 8.78
N PHE A 327 21.16 -2.78 7.90
CA PHE A 327 20.99 -2.27 6.54
C PHE A 327 20.26 -0.91 6.54
N LEU A 328 19.19 -0.79 7.33
CA LEU A 328 18.38 0.43 7.37
C LEU A 328 19.06 1.57 8.12
N PHE A 329 19.91 1.31 9.11
CA PHE A 329 20.43 2.35 10.01
C PHE A 329 21.96 2.56 9.94
N ALA A 330 22.74 1.70 9.30
CA ALA A 330 24.20 1.88 9.28
C ALA A 330 24.61 3.19 8.62
N LYS A 331 25.51 3.94 9.28
CA LYS A 331 26.08 5.16 8.74
C LYS A 331 26.88 4.90 7.45
N ASP A 332 27.71 3.87 7.46
CA ASP A 332 28.66 3.55 6.40
C ASP A 332 28.88 2.03 6.32
N THR A 333 29.65 1.58 5.33
CA THR A 333 29.96 0.16 5.12
C THR A 333 30.70 -0.47 6.31
N ALA A 334 31.53 0.30 7.03
CA ALA A 334 32.24 -0.22 8.19
C ALA A 334 31.27 -0.48 9.36
N ALA A 335 30.33 0.44 9.61
CA ALA A 335 29.27 0.26 10.57
C ALA A 335 28.33 -0.90 10.19
N PHE A 336 28.01 -1.04 8.90
CA PHE A 336 27.22 -2.17 8.39
C PHE A 336 27.90 -3.53 8.66
N LEU A 337 29.18 -3.67 8.29
CA LEU A 337 29.94 -4.91 8.44
C LEU A 337 30.24 -5.26 9.91
N SER A 338 30.60 -4.27 10.72
CA SER A 338 30.93 -4.47 12.14
C SER A 338 29.69 -4.55 13.04
N GLY A 339 28.55 -4.03 12.57
CA GLY A 339 27.34 -3.81 13.37
C GLY A 339 27.48 -2.69 14.39
N LYS A 340 28.53 -1.85 14.32
CA LYS A 340 28.83 -0.80 15.32
C LYS A 340 29.29 0.53 14.68
N PRO A 341 28.76 1.69 15.12
CA PRO A 341 27.62 1.81 16.02
C PRO A 341 26.34 1.26 15.35
N GLY A 342 25.49 0.61 16.14
CA GLY A 342 24.18 0.11 15.69
C GLY A 342 23.05 1.01 16.21
N VAL A 343 21.83 0.80 15.74
CA VAL A 343 20.67 1.61 16.13
C VAL A 343 20.42 1.65 17.65
N LYS A 344 20.76 0.56 18.36
CA LYS A 344 20.65 0.45 19.84
C LYS A 344 21.66 1.32 20.59
N ASP A 345 22.69 1.81 19.93
CA ASP A 345 23.72 2.70 20.49
C ASP A 345 23.25 4.17 20.56
N PHE A 346 22.11 4.49 19.95
CA PHE A 346 21.52 5.82 19.96
C PHE A 346 20.30 5.87 20.89
N ARG A 347 20.06 7.04 21.48
CA ARG A 347 18.84 7.33 22.23
C ARG A 347 17.89 8.03 21.27
N LEU A 348 16.79 7.37 20.93
CA LEU A 348 15.82 7.84 19.94
C LEU A 348 14.46 7.93 20.61
N THR A 349 13.61 8.89 20.22
CA THR A 349 12.19 8.84 20.56
C THR A 349 11.44 7.82 19.68
N ASN A 350 10.20 7.45 20.03
CA ASN A 350 9.39 6.59 19.17
C ASN A 350 9.17 7.21 17.78
N GLY A 351 8.98 8.54 17.72
CA GLY A 351 8.94 9.28 16.47
C GLY A 351 10.24 9.15 15.68
N ALA A 352 11.40 9.28 16.33
CA ALA A 352 12.68 9.13 15.65
C ALA A 352 12.95 7.69 15.19
N VAL A 353 12.44 6.67 15.89
CA VAL A 353 12.49 5.27 15.41
C VAL A 353 11.64 5.09 14.16
N LEU A 354 10.39 5.57 14.17
CA LEU A 354 9.51 5.43 13.01
C LEU A 354 10.02 6.23 11.80
N GLY A 355 10.41 7.50 12.01
CA GLY A 355 11.01 8.34 10.98
C GLY A 355 12.27 7.68 10.42
N ALA A 356 13.17 7.16 11.26
CA ALA A 356 14.36 6.49 10.76
C ALA A 356 14.09 5.28 9.83
N LEU A 357 12.94 4.62 9.98
CA LEU A 357 12.56 3.43 9.21
C LEU A 357 11.94 3.74 7.84
N LEU A 358 11.32 4.90 7.67
CA LEU A 358 10.47 5.21 6.51
C LEU A 358 10.77 6.58 5.86
N ASP A 359 11.39 7.50 6.59
CA ASP A 359 11.70 8.84 6.11
C ASP A 359 12.69 8.83 4.95
N ASP A 360 12.46 9.65 3.93
CA ASP A 360 13.29 9.66 2.72
C ASP A 360 14.70 10.20 2.92
N ASN A 361 14.97 10.95 3.98
CA ASN A 361 16.32 11.30 4.37
C ASN A 361 16.98 10.29 5.31
N SER A 362 16.29 9.24 5.76
CA SER A 362 16.90 8.17 6.57
C SER A 362 16.95 6.84 5.83
N VAL A 363 15.80 6.34 5.37
CA VAL A 363 15.66 5.01 4.80
C VAL A 363 16.33 4.96 3.43
N PRO A 364 17.23 4.00 3.19
CA PRO A 364 17.95 3.96 1.93
C PRO A 364 17.13 3.38 0.77
N LEU A 365 15.88 2.94 0.97
CA LEU A 365 15.10 2.21 -0.04
C LEU A 365 13.93 3.04 -0.55
N ALA A 366 13.96 3.46 -1.81
CA ALA A 366 13.00 4.41 -2.40
C ALA A 366 11.54 3.98 -2.34
N PHE A 367 11.27 2.67 -2.37
CA PHE A 367 9.89 2.17 -2.28
C PHE A 367 9.30 2.25 -0.86
N LEU A 368 10.14 2.46 0.17
CA LEU A 368 9.74 2.69 1.57
C LEU A 368 9.68 4.18 1.92
N GLN A 369 10.16 5.06 1.04
CA GLN A 369 10.36 6.47 1.32
C GLN A 369 9.02 7.22 1.38
N THR A 370 8.85 7.93 2.49
CA THR A 370 7.79 8.92 2.74
C THR A 370 8.42 10.10 3.44
N SER A 371 8.00 11.32 3.13
CA SER A 371 8.64 12.52 3.66
C SER A 371 7.91 13.02 4.91
N VAL A 372 8.39 12.56 6.07
CA VAL A 372 7.71 12.71 7.37
C VAL A 372 8.36 13.72 8.31
N GLY A 373 9.36 14.43 7.84
CA GLY A 373 10.12 15.43 8.58
C GLY A 373 11.59 15.05 8.69
N PHE A 374 12.21 15.30 9.85
CA PHE A 374 13.66 15.08 9.96
C PHE A 374 14.13 14.84 11.40
N PHE A 375 15.33 14.26 11.55
CA PHE A 375 15.99 14.13 12.85
C PHE A 375 16.21 15.49 13.53
N ASP A 376 16.00 15.56 14.85
CA ASP A 376 16.31 16.74 15.68
C ASP A 376 16.88 16.32 17.05
N GLY A 377 17.16 17.29 17.93
CA GLY A 377 17.65 17.08 19.31
C GLY A 377 19.16 16.87 19.44
N GLY A 378 19.89 16.76 18.32
CA GLY A 378 21.34 16.59 18.33
C GLY A 378 21.97 16.69 16.94
N PRO A 379 23.32 16.68 16.86
CA PRO A 379 24.00 16.75 15.59
C PRO A 379 23.75 15.49 14.74
N VAL A 380 23.49 15.69 13.44
CA VAL A 380 23.38 14.65 12.42
C VAL A 380 24.64 14.59 11.55
N ALA A 381 24.80 13.51 10.80
CA ALA A 381 25.90 13.31 9.86
C ALA A 381 25.39 12.66 8.57
N ASP A 382 26.16 12.81 7.49
CA ASP A 382 25.96 12.04 6.26
C ASP A 382 25.97 10.54 6.53
N LYS A 383 25.04 9.86 5.85
CA LYS A 383 25.01 8.42 5.71
C LYS A 383 25.50 8.08 4.31
N SER A 384 26.46 7.16 4.23
CA SER A 384 27.11 6.73 2.98
C SER A 384 26.87 5.26 2.63
N PHE A 385 25.98 4.59 3.36
CA PHE A 385 25.56 3.22 3.08
C PHE A 385 24.06 3.17 2.77
N PRO A 386 23.63 2.41 1.76
CA PRO A 386 24.44 1.63 0.81
C PRO A 386 25.08 2.49 -0.29
N VAL A 387 24.65 3.74 -0.43
CA VAL A 387 25.14 4.70 -1.43
C VAL A 387 25.51 6.01 -0.73
N ALA A 388 26.59 6.65 -1.17
CA ALA A 388 27.03 7.93 -0.65
C ALA A 388 26.24 9.11 -1.24
N ASN A 389 25.99 10.12 -0.41
CA ASN A 389 25.51 11.42 -0.85
C ASN A 389 26.46 12.04 -1.89
N GLY A 390 25.92 12.86 -2.79
CA GLY A 390 26.72 13.55 -3.83
C GLY A 390 26.96 12.76 -5.12
N GLY A 391 26.49 11.52 -5.22
CA GLY A 391 26.51 10.72 -6.45
C GLY A 391 25.48 11.16 -7.51
N ASP A 392 25.43 10.43 -8.63
CA ASP A 392 24.45 10.66 -9.71
C ASP A 392 23.01 10.57 -9.15
N ARG A 393 22.29 11.70 -9.18
CA ARG A 393 20.92 11.85 -8.62
C ARG A 393 19.84 11.29 -9.55
N GLN A 394 20.05 10.10 -10.11
CA GLN A 394 19.04 9.46 -10.94
C GLN A 394 18.03 8.71 -10.06
N ALA A 395 16.74 8.86 -10.38
CA ALA A 395 15.67 8.10 -9.78
C ALA A 395 15.95 6.59 -9.88
N GLY A 396 15.96 5.91 -8.74
CA GLY A 396 16.38 4.52 -8.65
C GLY A 396 16.05 3.90 -7.29
N PRO A 397 16.48 2.66 -7.03
CA PRO A 397 16.07 1.90 -5.84
C PRO A 397 16.50 2.54 -4.51
N TYR A 398 17.47 3.47 -4.52
CA TYR A 398 17.97 4.14 -3.33
C TYR A 398 17.44 5.58 -3.12
N GLY A 399 16.66 6.09 -4.10
CA GLY A 399 16.10 7.43 -4.09
C GLY A 399 17.14 8.51 -4.36
N THR A 400 16.70 9.76 -4.38
CA THR A 400 17.52 10.94 -4.70
C THR A 400 17.85 11.81 -3.48
N ALA A 401 17.03 11.73 -2.42
CA ALA A 401 17.19 12.50 -1.19
C ALA A 401 18.51 12.15 -0.47
N TYR A 402 19.15 13.17 0.11
CA TYR A 402 20.40 12.97 0.85
C TYR A 402 20.12 12.25 2.16
N LYS A 403 20.94 11.25 2.47
CA LYS A 403 20.74 10.40 3.65
C LYS A 403 21.52 10.92 4.85
N ALA A 404 20.84 10.97 5.99
CA ALA A 404 21.35 11.42 7.27
C ALA A 404 21.19 10.35 8.35
N ILE A 405 21.94 10.52 9.43
CA ILE A 405 21.87 9.71 10.64
C ILE A 405 22.32 10.54 11.85
N PRO A 406 21.79 10.29 13.06
CA PRO A 406 22.41 10.74 14.31
C PRO A 406 23.94 10.58 14.34
N ALA A 407 24.67 11.65 14.69
CA ALA A 407 26.14 11.66 14.63
C ALA A 407 26.83 11.11 15.89
N ARG A 408 26.16 11.10 17.04
CA ARG A 408 26.78 10.78 18.34
C ARG A 408 26.11 9.55 18.97
N PRO A 409 26.69 8.35 18.82
CA PRO A 409 26.27 7.22 19.63
C PRO A 409 26.50 7.53 21.12
N GLN A 410 25.62 7.03 21.98
CA GLN A 410 25.55 7.35 23.42
C GLN A 410 25.44 8.86 23.70
N GLY A 411 24.92 9.63 22.73
CA GLY A 411 24.78 11.08 22.78
C GLY A 411 23.43 11.56 23.36
N PRO A 412 22.92 12.72 22.89
CA PRO A 412 21.63 13.24 23.34
C PRO A 412 20.47 12.30 22.95
N LEU A 413 19.28 12.59 23.47
CA LEU A 413 18.05 12.01 22.93
C LEU A 413 17.75 12.70 21.60
N TYR A 414 17.78 11.93 20.52
CA TYR A 414 17.37 12.38 19.19
C TYR A 414 15.86 12.26 19.06
N THR A 415 15.24 13.34 18.62
CA THR A 415 13.80 13.47 18.41
C THR A 415 13.48 13.50 16.91
N TRP A 416 12.19 13.64 16.58
CA TRP A 416 11.74 13.79 15.20
C TRP A 416 10.98 15.10 15.05
N ARG A 417 11.43 15.96 14.14
CA ARG A 417 10.72 17.17 13.75
C ARG A 417 9.70 16.77 12.70
N ASN A 418 8.41 16.94 12.99
CA ASN A 418 7.32 16.60 12.06
C ASN A 418 7.38 17.45 10.78
N TYR A 419 6.74 16.98 9.70
CA TYR A 419 6.74 17.65 8.39
C TYR A 419 6.38 19.14 8.46
N ASP A 420 5.39 19.49 9.29
CA ASP A 420 4.83 20.85 9.44
C ASP A 420 5.70 21.79 10.28
N ARG A 421 6.84 21.30 10.77
CA ARG A 421 7.82 22.04 11.57
C ARG A 421 9.15 22.22 10.82
N VAL A 422 9.31 21.62 9.65
CA VAL A 422 10.50 21.78 8.81
C VAL A 422 10.43 23.13 8.11
N GLY A 423 11.53 23.90 8.17
CA GLY A 423 11.61 25.28 7.70
C GLY A 423 11.10 26.35 8.68
N ASP A 424 10.65 25.95 9.88
CA ASP A 424 10.28 26.91 10.92
C ASP A 424 11.47 27.77 11.39
N PRO A 425 11.24 28.92 12.04
CA PRO A 425 12.32 29.77 12.54
C PRO A 425 13.30 29.09 13.51
N ASP A 426 12.88 27.99 14.15
CA ASP A 426 13.69 27.19 15.06
C ASP A 426 14.29 25.93 14.40
N ASP A 427 14.11 25.74 13.09
CA ASP A 427 14.74 24.65 12.34
C ASP A 427 16.26 24.88 12.24
N PRO A 428 17.09 23.92 12.70
CA PRO A 428 18.55 24.00 12.60
C PRO A 428 19.08 24.10 11.15
N GLY A 429 18.29 23.69 10.15
CA GLY A 429 18.65 23.74 8.74
C GLY A 429 19.85 22.83 8.43
N TYR A 430 19.81 21.58 8.91
CA TYR A 430 20.91 20.63 8.79
C TYR A 430 21.35 20.42 7.34
N ARG A 431 22.67 20.31 7.15
CA ARG A 431 23.32 20.19 5.84
C ARG A 431 24.31 19.04 5.83
N SER A 432 24.44 18.40 4.66
CA SER A 432 25.48 17.43 4.37
C SER A 432 26.87 18.05 4.37
N ALA A 433 27.88 17.19 4.33
CA ALA A 433 29.29 17.59 4.27
C ALA A 433 29.64 18.50 3.07
N ASP A 434 28.88 18.43 1.97
CA ASP A 434 29.06 19.31 0.80
C ASP A 434 28.23 20.61 0.86
N GLY A 435 27.48 20.84 1.95
CA GLY A 435 26.68 22.03 2.18
C GLY A 435 25.25 21.97 1.62
N THR A 436 24.86 20.88 0.96
CA THR A 436 23.48 20.65 0.50
C THR A 436 22.56 20.51 1.73
N PRO A 437 21.40 21.19 1.79
CA PRO A 437 20.38 20.88 2.80
C PRO A 437 19.96 19.41 2.69
N PHE A 438 19.70 18.74 3.81
CA PHE A 438 19.12 17.39 3.75
C PHE A 438 17.68 17.42 3.25
N THR A 439 16.89 18.37 3.75
CA THR A 439 15.48 18.56 3.39
C THR A 439 15.07 20.04 3.46
N GLY A 440 13.84 20.34 3.07
CA GLY A 440 13.16 21.61 3.25
C GLY A 440 11.63 21.46 3.33
N ALA A 441 10.96 22.55 3.72
CA ALA A 441 9.51 22.55 3.97
C ALA A 441 8.63 22.10 2.78
N GLY A 442 9.13 22.21 1.54
CA GLY A 442 8.40 21.76 0.35
C GLY A 442 8.61 20.29 0.02
N GLU A 443 9.55 19.62 0.69
CA GLU A 443 9.89 18.20 0.50
C GLU A 443 9.21 17.35 1.58
N GLU A 444 8.92 17.92 2.77
CA GLU A 444 8.22 17.22 3.85
C GLU A 444 6.70 17.43 3.80
N VAL A 445 5.93 16.35 3.65
CA VAL A 445 4.51 16.41 3.27
C VAL A 445 3.59 15.50 4.08
N THR A 446 4.15 14.57 4.85
CA THR A 446 3.42 13.53 5.58
C THR A 446 3.51 13.71 7.09
N ASP A 447 2.37 13.71 7.78
CA ASP A 447 2.36 13.75 9.24
C ASP A 447 2.75 12.39 9.83
N ILE A 448 3.78 12.35 10.66
CA ILE A 448 4.31 11.09 11.21
C ILE A 448 3.29 10.35 12.08
N ARG A 449 2.36 11.05 12.75
CA ARG A 449 1.29 10.39 13.53
C ARG A 449 0.23 9.82 12.61
N GLN A 450 -0.07 10.48 11.49
CA GLN A 450 -0.97 9.91 10.47
C GLN A 450 -0.37 8.69 9.78
N LEU A 451 0.95 8.68 9.53
CA LEU A 451 1.65 7.49 9.07
C LEU A 451 1.59 6.37 10.11
N ALA A 452 1.88 6.68 11.38
CA ALA A 452 1.81 5.72 12.48
C ALA A 452 0.41 5.08 12.60
N ARG A 453 -0.65 5.88 12.44
CA ARG A 453 -2.05 5.44 12.37
C ARG A 453 -2.30 4.48 11.21
N SER A 454 -1.82 4.83 10.02
CA SER A 454 -1.93 4.00 8.81
C SER A 454 -1.26 2.63 8.99
N LEU A 455 -0.13 2.58 9.69
CA LEU A 455 0.60 1.34 10.00
C LEU A 455 -0.10 0.46 11.05
N ALA A 456 -0.64 1.07 12.10
CA ALA A 456 -0.96 0.37 13.34
C ALA A 456 -2.46 0.29 13.69
N GLU A 457 -3.29 1.28 13.36
CA GLU A 457 -4.72 1.26 13.72
C GLU A 457 -5.59 0.51 12.71
N GLN A 458 -5.09 0.38 11.48
CA GLN A 458 -5.86 -0.19 10.38
C GLN A 458 -6.13 -1.69 10.62
N PRO A 459 -7.36 -2.18 10.41
CA PRO A 459 -7.68 -3.60 10.57
C PRO A 459 -7.18 -4.44 9.38
N LEU A 460 -6.84 -3.78 8.27
CA LEU A 460 -6.12 -4.35 7.12
C LEU A 460 -4.72 -3.73 7.08
N ASP A 461 -3.80 -4.40 6.40
CA ASP A 461 -2.37 -4.10 6.43
C ASP A 461 -1.98 -2.86 5.64
N PHE A 462 -0.90 -2.20 6.12
CA PHE A 462 -0.18 -1.19 5.34
C PHE A 462 0.80 -1.86 4.38
N THR A 463 1.53 -2.86 4.87
CA THR A 463 2.47 -3.67 4.10
C THR A 463 1.94 -5.09 3.96
N GLU A 464 1.92 -5.61 2.74
CA GLU A 464 1.50 -6.99 2.48
C GLU A 464 2.64 -7.98 2.70
N GLN A 465 2.46 -8.84 3.69
CA GLN A 465 3.39 -9.89 4.10
C GLN A 465 3.47 -11.04 3.10
N TYR A 466 2.34 -11.35 2.45
CA TYR A 466 2.19 -12.53 1.59
C TYR A 466 1.90 -12.16 0.14
N PHE A 467 2.66 -11.22 -0.43
CA PHE A 467 2.48 -10.75 -1.80
C PHE A 467 2.64 -11.90 -2.82
N PRO A 468 1.66 -12.19 -3.69
CA PRO A 468 1.75 -13.34 -4.59
C PRO A 468 2.85 -13.19 -5.65
N THR A 469 3.84 -14.10 -5.64
CA THR A 469 4.90 -14.12 -6.67
C THR A 469 4.31 -14.24 -8.08
N LYS A 470 3.23 -15.02 -8.22
CA LYS A 470 2.57 -15.26 -9.50
C LYS A 470 2.07 -13.95 -10.14
N LEU A 471 1.60 -12.99 -9.35
CA LEU A 471 1.11 -11.71 -9.86
C LEU A 471 2.20 -10.97 -10.64
N VAL A 472 3.40 -10.84 -10.07
CA VAL A 472 4.52 -10.18 -10.76
C VAL A 472 4.99 -11.00 -11.96
N THR A 473 5.14 -12.32 -11.82
CA THR A 473 5.63 -13.15 -12.93
C THR A 473 4.65 -13.18 -14.10
N ASP A 474 3.34 -13.16 -13.86
CA ASP A 474 2.34 -13.09 -14.93
C ASP A 474 2.47 -11.79 -15.71
N ILE A 475 2.67 -10.66 -15.04
CA ILE A 475 2.82 -9.37 -15.71
C ILE A 475 4.15 -9.30 -16.47
N GLN A 476 5.24 -9.83 -15.89
CA GLN A 476 6.53 -9.93 -16.60
C GLN A 476 6.44 -10.84 -17.83
N LEU A 477 5.58 -11.86 -17.78
CA LEU A 477 5.27 -12.78 -18.88
C LEU A 477 4.01 -12.39 -19.66
N ALA A 478 3.69 -11.08 -19.72
CA ALA A 478 2.48 -10.55 -20.36
C ALA A 478 2.29 -11.01 -21.82
N THR A 479 3.39 -11.35 -22.51
CA THR A 479 3.33 -11.81 -23.91
C THR A 479 2.94 -13.28 -24.07
N SER A 480 2.93 -14.05 -22.98
CA SER A 480 2.55 -15.47 -22.97
C SER A 480 1.06 -15.66 -23.33
N PRO A 481 0.68 -16.75 -24.01
CA PRO A 481 -0.72 -17.04 -24.33
C PRO A 481 -1.64 -17.09 -23.09
N GLN A 482 -1.10 -17.58 -21.97
CA GLN A 482 -1.81 -17.73 -20.70
C GLN A 482 -2.21 -16.38 -20.10
N VAL A 483 -1.41 -15.34 -20.28
CA VAL A 483 -1.73 -13.99 -19.78
C VAL A 483 -2.49 -13.19 -20.84
N LYS A 484 -2.13 -13.33 -22.12
CA LYS A 484 -2.82 -12.66 -23.23
C LYS A 484 -4.31 -13.00 -23.33
N LYS A 485 -4.72 -14.20 -22.91
CA LYS A 485 -6.14 -14.59 -22.91
C LYS A 485 -7.01 -13.66 -22.04
N LEU A 486 -6.41 -13.02 -21.02
CA LEU A 486 -7.09 -12.05 -20.14
C LEU A 486 -7.29 -10.71 -20.85
N VAL A 487 -6.35 -10.28 -21.70
CA VAL A 487 -6.39 -8.99 -22.41
C VAL A 487 -7.25 -9.12 -23.67
N VAL A 488 -8.56 -9.21 -23.47
CA VAL A 488 -9.55 -9.41 -24.54
C VAL A 488 -9.89 -8.09 -25.24
N HIS A 489 -9.94 -6.99 -24.49
CA HIS A 489 -10.31 -5.65 -24.96
C HIS A 489 -9.17 -4.64 -24.77
N PRO A 490 -8.09 -4.68 -25.56
CA PRO A 490 -6.93 -3.80 -25.36
C PRO A 490 -7.28 -2.29 -25.45
N ASP A 491 -8.30 -1.93 -26.24
CA ASP A 491 -8.79 -0.55 -26.32
C ASP A 491 -9.52 -0.08 -25.04
N GLY A 492 -9.81 -1.00 -24.11
CA GLY A 492 -10.38 -0.72 -22.79
C GLY A 492 -9.53 0.25 -21.95
N LEU A 493 -8.22 0.29 -22.20
CA LEU A 493 -7.28 1.25 -21.60
C LEU A 493 -7.61 2.71 -21.95
N LYS A 494 -8.21 2.94 -23.12
CA LYS A 494 -8.54 4.28 -23.65
C LYS A 494 -10.04 4.56 -23.65
N ALA A 495 -10.84 3.61 -23.18
CA ALA A 495 -12.29 3.69 -23.25
C ALA A 495 -12.92 4.70 -22.28
N ASN A 496 -12.18 5.13 -21.25
CA ASN A 496 -12.65 6.05 -20.23
C ASN A 496 -11.58 7.12 -19.89
N PRO A 497 -11.97 8.29 -19.34
CA PRO A 497 -11.03 9.30 -18.86
C PRO A 497 -10.05 8.74 -17.81
N VAL A 498 -8.83 9.28 -17.77
CA VAL A 498 -7.77 8.85 -16.85
C VAL A 498 -7.18 10.05 -16.12
N LEU A 499 -7.14 9.99 -14.78
CA LEU A 499 -6.33 10.88 -13.96
C LEU A 499 -4.99 10.20 -13.65
N THR A 500 -3.89 10.82 -14.02
CA THR A 500 -2.54 10.39 -13.61
C THR A 500 -1.98 11.41 -12.63
N VAL A 501 -1.61 10.96 -11.43
CA VAL A 501 -0.92 11.78 -10.42
C VAL A 501 0.44 11.15 -10.15
N LEU A 502 1.51 11.93 -10.20
CA LEU A 502 2.89 11.45 -10.03
C LEU A 502 3.57 12.15 -8.87
N ALA A 503 4.42 11.42 -8.17
CA ALA A 503 5.39 11.99 -7.26
C ALA A 503 6.36 12.87 -8.05
N GLY A 504 6.67 14.06 -7.53
CA GLY A 504 7.65 14.97 -8.12
C GLY A 504 9.08 14.47 -7.95
N GLU A 505 9.33 13.70 -6.89
CA GLU A 505 10.62 13.14 -6.51
C GLU A 505 10.54 11.60 -6.35
N GLY A 506 11.67 10.98 -6.02
CA GLY A 506 11.69 9.56 -5.64
C GLY A 506 11.77 8.57 -6.79
N LEU A 507 11.15 7.40 -6.58
CA LEU A 507 11.42 6.18 -7.35
C LEU A 507 11.08 6.29 -8.85
N LEU A 508 10.00 7.00 -9.17
CA LEU A 508 9.39 7.04 -10.50
C LEU A 508 9.39 8.43 -11.13
N ALA A 509 9.97 9.42 -10.43
CA ALA A 509 10.05 10.79 -10.89
C ALA A 509 10.64 10.91 -12.32
N GLY A 510 9.94 11.66 -13.17
CA GLY A 510 10.35 11.94 -14.54
C GLY A 510 10.27 10.77 -15.53
N ARG A 511 9.75 9.60 -15.12
CA ARG A 511 9.67 8.41 -16.00
C ARG A 511 8.40 8.35 -16.85
N VAL A 512 7.35 9.01 -16.41
CA VAL A 512 6.06 8.97 -17.09
C VAL A 512 6.01 10.04 -18.19
N PRO A 513 5.52 9.69 -19.39
CA PRO A 513 5.53 10.62 -20.53
C PRO A 513 4.64 11.86 -20.33
N ALA A 514 5.15 13.02 -20.74
CA ALA A 514 4.47 14.32 -20.55
C ALA A 514 3.14 14.45 -21.33
N GLU A 515 2.96 13.68 -22.40
CA GLU A 515 1.73 13.63 -23.19
C GLU A 515 0.53 13.04 -22.43
N LEU A 516 0.77 12.37 -21.30
CA LEU A 516 -0.30 11.93 -20.39
C LEU A 516 -0.84 13.08 -19.53
N HIS A 517 -0.24 14.28 -19.61
CA HIS A 517 -0.60 15.46 -18.84
C HIS A 517 -0.80 15.17 -17.34
N PRO A 518 0.18 14.54 -16.67
CA PRO A 518 0.03 14.15 -15.28
C PRO A 518 -0.05 15.38 -14.37
N VAL A 519 -0.78 15.23 -13.26
CA VAL A 519 -0.62 16.11 -12.10
C VAL A 519 0.66 15.69 -11.39
N VAL A 520 1.64 16.58 -11.34
CA VAL A 520 2.89 16.33 -10.59
C VAL A 520 2.75 16.94 -9.20
N ALA A 521 2.96 16.11 -8.18
CA ALA A 521 3.00 16.53 -6.78
C ALA A 521 4.44 16.86 -6.40
N ASP A 522 4.82 18.13 -6.54
CA ASP A 522 6.19 18.60 -6.26
C ASP A 522 6.61 18.26 -4.82
N GLY A 523 7.84 17.72 -4.66
CA GLY A 523 8.40 17.34 -3.37
C GLY A 523 7.95 15.98 -2.83
N TYR A 524 6.96 15.34 -3.44
CA TYR A 524 6.43 14.06 -2.97
C TYR A 524 7.36 12.91 -3.35
N GLN A 525 7.54 11.94 -2.45
CA GLN A 525 8.09 10.63 -2.73
C GLN A 525 7.00 9.63 -3.15
N HIS A 526 7.42 8.41 -3.48
CA HIS A 526 6.53 7.34 -3.96
C HIS A 526 5.32 7.12 -3.05
N LEU A 527 5.53 6.98 -1.73
CA LEU A 527 4.43 6.72 -0.79
C LEU A 527 3.65 7.99 -0.38
N ASP A 528 4.18 9.19 -0.65
CA ASP A 528 3.51 10.43 -0.24
C ASP A 528 2.25 10.70 -1.04
N VAL A 529 2.11 10.13 -2.24
CA VAL A 529 0.85 10.17 -2.99
C VAL A 529 -0.29 9.45 -2.27
N LEU A 530 0.01 8.67 -1.23
CA LEU A 530 -0.97 8.02 -0.36
C LEU A 530 -1.02 8.63 1.05
N THR A 531 0.14 9.02 1.58
CA THR A 531 0.30 9.27 3.02
C THR A 531 0.24 10.75 3.40
N ALA A 532 0.39 11.67 2.44
CA ALA A 532 0.48 13.11 2.69
C ALA A 532 -0.65 13.67 3.55
N ALA A 533 -0.28 14.63 4.40
CA ALA A 533 -1.20 15.35 5.27
C ALA A 533 -2.16 16.25 4.46
N PRO A 534 -3.40 16.48 4.92
CA PRO A 534 -4.40 17.25 4.17
C PRO A 534 -3.99 18.69 3.85
N VAL A 535 -3.12 19.27 4.68
CA VAL A 535 -2.61 20.64 4.56
C VAL A 535 -1.10 20.60 4.55
N GLN A 536 -0.51 21.22 3.53
CA GLN A 536 0.92 21.27 3.29
C GLN A 536 1.55 22.48 3.99
N ASN A 537 2.88 22.50 4.13
CA ASN A 537 3.64 23.57 4.80
C ASN A 537 3.34 24.99 4.30
N ASN A 538 2.92 25.12 3.04
CA ASN A 538 2.52 26.40 2.43
C ASN A 538 1.05 26.80 2.73
N GLY A 539 0.37 26.07 3.61
CA GLY A 539 -1.04 26.25 3.97
C GLY A 539 -2.04 25.82 2.90
N ARG A 540 -1.59 25.26 1.77
CA ARG A 540 -2.46 24.79 0.69
C ARG A 540 -2.89 23.35 0.94
N PRO A 541 -4.05 22.95 0.40
CA PRO A 541 -4.40 21.55 0.29
C PRO A 541 -3.37 20.70 -0.43
N GLU A 542 -3.22 19.46 0.00
CA GLU A 542 -2.43 18.47 -0.74
C GLU A 542 -3.04 18.18 -2.13
N PRO A 543 -2.22 18.04 -3.19
CA PRO A 543 -2.67 18.03 -4.58
C PRO A 543 -3.32 16.70 -5.02
N VAL A 544 -2.98 15.57 -4.41
CA VAL A 544 -3.43 14.24 -4.83
C VAL A 544 -4.92 14.06 -4.54
N SER A 545 -5.34 14.20 -3.29
CA SER A 545 -6.76 14.10 -2.93
C SER A 545 -7.58 15.23 -3.51
N THR A 546 -7.00 16.41 -3.69
CA THR A 546 -7.65 17.52 -4.39
C THR A 546 -7.97 17.14 -5.84
N SER A 547 -7.04 16.49 -6.52
CA SER A 547 -7.21 16.01 -7.89
C SER A 547 -8.20 14.84 -7.98
N LEU A 548 -8.14 13.88 -7.07
CA LEU A 548 -9.08 12.76 -7.00
C LEU A 548 -10.52 13.23 -6.74
N ALA A 549 -10.73 14.16 -5.81
CA ALA A 549 -12.04 14.75 -5.56
C ALA A 549 -12.55 15.54 -6.79
N GLY A 550 -11.66 16.27 -7.46
CA GLY A 550 -11.95 16.97 -8.73
C GLY A 550 -12.35 16.01 -9.86
N PHE A 551 -11.63 14.89 -10.00
CA PHE A 551 -11.91 13.86 -10.99
C PHE A 551 -13.22 13.13 -10.69
N ALA A 552 -13.49 12.81 -9.42
CA ALA A 552 -14.80 12.29 -8.98
C ALA A 552 -15.95 13.24 -9.33
N ARG A 553 -15.68 14.55 -9.30
CA ARG A 553 -16.67 15.56 -9.70
C ARG A 553 -17.03 15.45 -11.18
N SER A 554 -16.01 15.40 -12.03
CA SER A 554 -16.13 15.42 -13.49
C SER A 554 -14.97 14.66 -14.13
N PRO A 555 -15.10 13.35 -14.35
CA PRO A 555 -14.09 12.56 -15.06
C PRO A 555 -13.99 13.05 -16.51
N ARG A 556 -12.87 13.69 -16.85
CA ARG A 556 -12.60 14.24 -18.18
C ARG A 556 -11.13 14.12 -18.50
#